data_AF-X1GFY5-F1
#
_entry.id   AF-X1GFY5-F1
#
_cell.length_a   1.000
_cell.length_b   1.000
_cell.length_c   1.000
_cell.angle_alpha   90.00
_cell.angle_beta   90.00
_cell.angle_gamma   90.00
#
_symmetry.space_group_name_H-M   'P 1'
#
loop_
_entity.id
_entity.type
_entity.pdbx_description
1 polymer ?
#
loop_
_entity_poly.entity_id
_entity_poly.type
_entity_poly.pdbx_seq_one_letter_code
_entity_poly.pdbx_strand_id
1 'polypeptide(L)'
;ASRVVAGELTVVGKEILPLEVGKVAAGLKVTPEAILRSLTTKMENTTAIDPKVVQETIDYIAGLGYIKGSFNAEDILDLRFIEGE
;
A
#
# COMPACT_ATOMS: atom_id res chain seq x y z
N ALA A 1 -5.28 8.30 4.85
CA ALA A 1 -4.42 7.51 5.76
C ALA A 1 -3.04 7.25 5.15
N SER A 2 -2.93 6.74 3.91
CA SER A 2 -1.65 6.34 3.29
C SER A 2 -0.54 7.39 3.29
N ARG A 3 -0.86 8.67 3.05
CA ARG A 3 0.14 9.77 3.12
C ARG A 3 0.74 9.97 4.52
N VAL A 4 -0.05 9.77 5.58
CA VAL A 4 0.43 9.88 6.97
C VAL A 4 1.38 8.74 7.27
N VAL A 5 0.97 7.51 6.97
CA VAL A 5 1.78 6.30 7.19
C VAL A 5 3.09 6.35 6.39
N ALA A 6 3.05 6.78 5.12
CA ALA A 6 4.25 6.92 4.29
C ALA A 6 5.24 7.97 4.85
N GLY A 7 4.72 9.10 5.35
CA GLY A 7 5.54 10.11 6.02
C GLY A 7 6.24 9.55 7.25
N GLU A 8 5.57 8.70 8.02
CA GLU A 8 6.10 8.14 9.27
C GLU A 8 7.08 7.00 9.02
N LEU A 9 6.86 6.13 8.03
CA LEU A 9 7.88 5.17 7.58
C LEU A 9 9.13 5.87 7.07
N THR A 10 8.99 6.99 6.35
CA THR A 10 10.14 7.77 5.87
C THR A 10 10.96 8.34 7.02
N VAL A 11 10.30 8.72 8.13
CA VAL A 11 10.98 9.20 9.34
C VAL A 11 11.73 8.07 10.04
N VAL A 12 11.13 6.89 10.14
CA VAL A 12 11.77 5.70 10.74
C VAL A 12 12.96 5.20 9.91
N GLY A 13 12.92 5.34 8.58
CA GLY A 13 14.01 4.92 7.69
C GLY A 13 15.24 5.85 7.67
N LYS A 14 15.23 6.96 8.42
CA LYS A 14 16.37 7.89 8.51
C LYS A 14 17.26 7.52 9.70
N GLU A 15 18.57 7.73 9.56
CA GLU A 15 19.46 7.76 10.73
C GLU A 15 19.13 9.00 11.57
N ILE A 16 18.76 8.77 12.83
CA ILE A 16 18.34 9.83 13.77
C ILE A 16 19.32 9.85 14.94
N LEU A 17 19.77 11.03 15.34
CA LEU A 17 20.67 11.17 16.48
C LEU A 17 19.95 10.74 17.78
N PRO A 18 20.64 10.05 18.72
CA PRO A 18 20.01 9.56 19.96
C PRO A 18 19.27 10.61 20.77
N LEU A 19 19.75 11.86 20.77
CA LEU A 19 19.16 12.99 21.50
C LEU A 19 17.83 13.46 20.90
N GLU A 20 17.57 13.16 19.62
CA GLU A 20 16.38 13.64 18.90
C GLU A 20 15.25 12.60 18.83
N VAL A 21 15.55 11.34 19.17
CA VAL A 21 14.61 10.20 19.06
C VAL A 21 13.29 10.47 19.78
N GLY A 22 13.34 11.01 21.01
CA GLY A 22 12.12 11.30 21.77
C GLY A 22 11.22 12.37 21.13
N LYS A 23 11.82 13.40 20.53
CA LYS A 23 11.10 14.48 19.84
C LYS A 23 10.47 13.99 18.54
N VAL A 24 11.20 13.14 17.81
CA VAL A 24 10.71 12.53 16.57
C VAL A 24 9.57 11.56 16.84
N ALA A 25 9.70 10.68 17.84
CA ALA A 25 8.66 9.74 18.23
C ALA A 25 7.37 10.43 18.69
N ALA A 26 7.46 11.54 19.45
CA ALA A 26 6.30 12.31 19.88
C ALA A 26 5.53 13.00 18.72
N GLY A 27 6.16 13.17 17.56
CA GLY A 27 5.55 13.73 16.36
C GLY A 27 4.76 12.71 15.52
N LEU A 28 4.88 11.41 15.81
CA LEU A 28 4.19 10.35 15.08
C LEU A 28 2.72 10.28 15.51
N LYS A 29 1.83 10.39 14.54
CA LYS A 29 0.38 10.15 14.64
C LYS A 29 0.05 8.66 14.62
N VAL A 30 0.90 7.80 14.05
CA VAL A 30 0.77 6.34 14.06
C VAL A 30 2.05 5.74 14.62
N THR A 31 1.93 4.86 15.60
CA THR A 31 3.13 4.26 16.20
C THR A 31 3.75 3.20 15.27
N PRO A 32 5.07 3.01 15.31
CA PRO A 32 5.73 1.95 14.55
C PRO A 32 5.15 0.56 14.81
N GLU A 33 4.74 0.27 16.05
CA GLU A 33 4.13 -1.01 16.43
C GLU A 33 2.76 -1.22 15.78
N ALA A 34 1.98 -0.15 15.60
CA ALA A 34 0.69 -0.22 14.92
C ALA A 34 0.86 -0.50 13.41
N ILE A 35 1.91 0.08 12.80
CA ILE A 35 2.30 -0.21 11.41
C ILE A 35 2.76 -1.67 11.30
N LEU A 36 3.70 -2.10 12.15
CA LEU A 36 4.23 -3.46 12.16
C LEU A 36 3.12 -4.49 12.32
N ARG A 37 2.23 -4.30 13.30
CA ARG A 37 1.08 -5.19 13.53
C ARG A 37 0.19 -5.29 12.29
N SER A 38 -0.09 -4.16 11.63
CA SER A 38 -0.91 -4.16 10.41
C SER A 38 -0.25 -4.96 9.29
N LEU A 39 1.04 -4.70 9.03
CA LEU A 39 1.80 -5.34 7.96
C LEU A 39 2.07 -6.83 8.21
N THR A 40 2.11 -7.27 9.46
CA THR A 40 2.47 -8.67 9.80
C THR A 40 1.28 -9.55 10.15
N THR A 41 0.17 -8.97 10.61
CA THR A 41 -0.97 -9.76 11.14
C THR A 41 -2.32 -9.43 10.54
N LYS A 42 -2.47 -8.28 9.87
CA LYS A 42 -3.77 -7.82 9.34
C LYS A 42 -3.81 -7.71 7.83
N MET A 43 -2.64 -7.75 7.18
CA MET A 43 -2.51 -7.58 5.74
C MET A 43 -1.57 -8.65 5.20
N GLU A 44 -1.94 -9.22 4.07
CA GLU A 44 -1.01 -9.97 3.23
C GLU A 44 -0.26 -8.96 2.36
N ASN A 45 1.06 -8.88 2.54
CA ASN A 45 1.91 -7.98 1.77
C ASN A 45 2.68 -8.80 0.74
N THR A 46 2.14 -8.84 -0.48
CA THR A 46 2.69 -9.60 -1.61
C THR A 46 2.78 -8.73 -2.85
N THR A 47 3.72 -9.04 -3.73
CA THR A 47 3.81 -8.46 -5.08
C THR A 47 2.97 -9.22 -6.09
N ALA A 48 2.45 -10.40 -5.73
CA ALA A 48 1.59 -11.19 -6.61
C ALA A 48 0.31 -10.40 -6.93
N ILE A 49 -0.02 -10.33 -8.22
CA ILE A 49 -1.24 -9.69 -8.72
C ILE A 49 -2.13 -10.77 -9.29
N ASP A 50 -3.38 -10.84 -8.83
CA ASP A 50 -4.42 -11.69 -9.43
C ASP A 50 -5.23 -10.86 -10.45
N PRO A 51 -5.11 -11.12 -11.77
CA PRO A 51 -5.87 -10.42 -12.79
C PRO A 51 -7.39 -10.50 -12.59
N LYS A 52 -7.89 -11.58 -11.97
CA LYS A 52 -9.32 -11.75 -11.72
C LYS A 52 -9.83 -10.73 -10.71
N VAL A 53 -9.10 -10.52 -9.61
CA VAL A 53 -9.44 -9.51 -8.59
C VAL A 53 -9.43 -8.10 -9.19
N VAL A 54 -8.48 -7.84 -10.09
CA VAL A 54 -8.43 -6.57 -10.83
C VAL A 54 -9.67 -6.40 -11.72
N GLN A 55 -10.05 -7.44 -12.48
CA GLN A 55 -11.25 -7.41 -13.31
C GLN A 55 -12.52 -7.18 -12.48
N GLU A 56 -12.70 -7.92 -11.38
CA GLU A 56 -13.84 -7.77 -10.47
C GLU A 56 -13.93 -6.34 -9.93
N THR A 57 -12.79 -5.71 -9.64
CA THR A 57 -12.73 -4.31 -9.19
C THR A 57 -13.13 -3.33 -10.30
N ILE A 58 -12.66 -3.54 -11.54
CA ILE A 58 -13.05 -2.73 -12.71
C ILE A 58 -14.57 -2.82 -12.92
N ASP A 59 -15.11 -4.04 -12.93
CA ASP A 59 -16.54 -4.30 -13.12
C ASP A 59 -17.38 -3.63 -12.03
N TYR A 60 -16.93 -3.74 -10.77
CA TYR A 60 -17.59 -3.11 -9.63
C TYR A 60 -17.64 -1.58 -9.79
N ILE A 61 -16.51 -0.94 -10.09
CA ILE A 61 -16.40 0.51 -10.24
C ILE A 61 -17.18 1.01 -11.46
N ALA A 62 -17.21 0.24 -12.55
CA ALA A 62 -18.06 0.50 -13.71
C ALA A 62 -19.55 0.40 -13.34
N GLY A 63 -19.94 -0.61 -12.57
CA GLY A 63 -21.31 -0.77 -12.07
C GLY A 63 -21.76 0.39 -11.17
N LEU A 64 -20.82 1.03 -10.47
CA LEU A 64 -21.06 2.26 -9.70
C LEU A 64 -21.10 3.54 -10.57
N GLY A 65 -20.74 3.46 -11.85
CA GLY A 65 -20.71 4.61 -12.77
C GLY A 65 -19.53 5.56 -12.57
N TYR A 66 -18.50 5.13 -11.84
CA TYR A 66 -17.27 5.93 -11.64
C TYR A 66 -16.37 5.93 -12.88
N ILE A 67 -16.52 4.95 -13.75
CA ILE A 67 -15.90 4.90 -15.07
C ILE A 67 -16.98 4.68 -16.14
N LYS A 68 -16.68 5.07 -17.39
CA LYS A 68 -17.65 5.04 -18.49
C LYS A 68 -18.22 3.66 -18.79
N GLY A 69 -17.46 2.61 -18.48
CA GLY A 69 -17.83 1.22 -18.68
C GLY A 69 -16.70 0.31 -18.24
N SER A 70 -16.98 -0.99 -18.15
CA SER A 70 -15.95 -1.99 -17.90
C SER A 70 -15.05 -2.18 -19.12
N PHE A 71 -13.85 -2.71 -18.89
CA PHE A 71 -12.86 -3.09 -19.88
C PHE A 71 -12.01 -4.26 -19.32
N ASN A 72 -11.21 -4.90 -20.17
CA ASN A 72 -10.45 -6.07 -19.75
C ASN A 72 -9.21 -5.66 -18.94
N ALA A 73 -8.97 -6.32 -17.81
CA ALA A 73 -7.81 -6.08 -16.96
C ALA A 73 -6.49 -6.36 -17.71
N GLU A 74 -6.47 -7.36 -18.60
CA GLU A 74 -5.30 -7.71 -19.42
C GLU A 74 -4.86 -6.61 -20.39
N ASP A 75 -5.74 -5.66 -20.73
CA ASP A 75 -5.38 -4.53 -21.59
C ASP A 75 -4.45 -3.52 -20.88
N ILE A 76 -4.42 -3.55 -19.53
CA ILE A 76 -3.63 -2.63 -18.70
C ILE A 76 -2.59 -3.32 -17.81
N LEU A 77 -2.79 -4.60 -17.51
CA LEU A 77 -1.89 -5.35 -16.65
C LEU A 77 -0.70 -5.91 -17.44
N ASP A 78 0.49 -5.43 -17.10
CA ASP A 78 1.75 -6.00 -17.55
C ASP A 78 2.45 -6.70 -16.38
N LEU A 79 2.29 -8.02 -16.31
CA LEU A 79 2.83 -8.84 -15.21
C LEU A 79 4.23 -9.39 -15.49
N ARG A 80 4.81 -9.10 -16.65
CA ARG A 80 6.11 -9.63 -17.10
C ARG A 80 7.29 -9.27 -16.17
N PHE A 81 7.11 -8.26 -15.31
CA PHE A 81 8.13 -7.80 -14.36
C PHE A 81 7.92 -8.30 -12.93
N ILE A 82 6.81 -9.01 -12.68
CA ILE A 82 6.42 -9.54 -11.37
C ILE A 82 6.62 -11.06 -11.36
N GLU A 83 6.33 -11.72 -12.47
CA GLU A 83 6.75 -13.09 -12.74
C GLU A 83 8.25 -13.06 -13.09
N GLY A 84 9.11 -13.13 -12.08
CA GLY A 84 10.54 -13.39 -12.26
C GLY A 84 10.80 -14.86 -12.64
N GLU A 85 11.98 -15.13 -13.21
CA GLU A 85 12.56 -16.48 -13.42
C GLU A 85 12.32 -17.46 -12.26
#